data_AF-A0AA42X7E9-F1
#
_entry.id   AF-A0AA42X7E9-F1
#
_cell.length_a   1.000
_cell.length_b   1.000
_cell.length_c   1.000
_cell.angle_alpha   90.00
_cell.angle_beta   90.00
_cell.angle_gamma   90.00
#
_symmetry.space_group_name_H-M   'P 1'
#
loop_
_entity.id
_entity.type
_entity.pdbx_description
1 polymer ?
#
loop_
_entity_poly.entity_id
_entity_poly.type
_entity_poly.pdbx_seq_one_letter_code
_entity_poly.pdbx_strand_id
1 'polypeptide(L)'
;MERSLKELRNTFENALKAHLKTELAGHPGLVVSKNKIVIKHRSGAVAILHFEYLANTRSYETLVYAEHPILQMELERIDPPYPSNLANAKLVYCMSTVSEREACPLLPVTEQGVERTCRSLLQRLLETDLPIISNLFDLGPRLVNDVLARPERYSYPVPIIHSALRRNGIRPDVDTVARILSEKTLGYTNHREQKDSFNRKLMAEPE
;
A
#
# COMPACT_ATOMS: atom_id res chain seq x y z
N MET A 1 -3.28 16.40 -37.61
CA MET A 1 -1.97 15.92 -37.14
C MET A 1 -2.22 14.95 -36.00
N GLU A 2 -1.83 13.69 -36.17
CA GLU A 2 -1.82 12.72 -35.06
C GLU A 2 -0.79 13.18 -34.02
N ARG A 3 -1.20 13.30 -32.75
CA ARG A 3 -0.25 13.60 -31.67
C ARG A 3 0.69 12.41 -31.51
N SER A 4 1.98 12.68 -31.38
CA SER A 4 2.96 11.65 -31.05
C SER A 4 2.66 11.02 -29.67
N LEU A 5 3.10 9.79 -29.45
CA LEU A 5 2.93 9.12 -28.15
C LEU A 5 3.53 9.94 -26.99
N LYS A 6 4.65 10.61 -27.24
CA LYS A 6 5.32 11.48 -26.26
C LYS A 6 4.46 12.69 -25.90
N GLU A 7 3.81 13.30 -26.89
CA GLU A 7 2.90 14.42 -26.66
C GLU A 7 1.66 13.98 -25.89
N LEU A 8 1.03 12.86 -26.27
CA LEU A 8 -0.13 12.30 -25.57
C LEU A 8 0.18 12.03 -24.09
N ARG A 9 1.32 11.39 -23.80
CA ARG A 9 1.79 11.14 -22.44
C ARG A 9 2.01 12.42 -21.66
N ASN A 10 2.73 13.38 -22.23
CA ASN A 10 2.99 14.65 -21.56
C ASN A 10 1.70 15.42 -21.28
N THR A 11 0.74 15.43 -22.21
CA THR A 11 -0.58 16.02 -22.01
C THR A 11 -1.29 15.37 -20.82
N PHE A 12 -1.36 14.03 -20.79
CA PHE A 12 -2.02 13.31 -19.71
C PHE A 12 -1.31 13.50 -18.35
N GLU A 13 0.01 13.33 -18.27
CA GLU A 13 0.76 13.46 -17.02
C GLU A 13 0.66 14.88 -16.44
N ASN A 14 0.65 15.91 -17.28
CA ASN A 14 0.45 17.28 -16.84
C ASN A 14 -0.97 17.53 -16.34
N ALA A 15 -1.98 16.99 -17.03
CA ALA A 15 -3.38 17.08 -16.61
C ALA A 15 -3.61 16.36 -15.27
N LEU A 16 -3.09 15.14 -15.13
CA LEU A 16 -3.17 14.37 -13.88
C LEU A 16 -2.50 15.12 -12.73
N LYS A 17 -1.30 15.64 -12.93
CA LYS A 17 -0.60 16.45 -11.93
C LYS A 17 -1.41 17.66 -11.50
N ALA A 18 -1.97 18.41 -12.46
CA ALA A 18 -2.77 19.60 -12.16
C ALA A 18 -4.04 19.21 -11.38
N HIS A 19 -4.73 18.17 -11.81
CA HIS A 19 -5.93 17.65 -11.15
C HIS A 19 -5.62 17.23 -9.71
N LEU A 20 -4.62 16.38 -9.49
CA LEU A 20 -4.22 15.94 -8.15
C LEU A 20 -3.77 17.11 -7.25
N LYS A 21 -3.07 18.10 -7.79
CA LYS A 21 -2.66 19.28 -7.02
C LYS A 21 -3.85 20.10 -6.53
N THR A 22 -4.87 20.28 -7.37
CA THR A 22 -6.08 21.02 -7.02
C THR A 22 -6.90 20.25 -6.00
N GLU A 23 -7.18 18.97 -6.26
CA GLU A 23 -8.10 18.16 -5.44
C GLU A 23 -7.49 17.77 -4.09
N LEU A 24 -6.16 17.65 -4.02
CA LEU A 24 -5.47 17.35 -2.76
C LEU A 24 -4.96 18.62 -2.05
N ALA A 25 -5.27 19.81 -2.56
CA ALA A 25 -4.92 21.06 -1.91
C ALA A 25 -5.60 21.12 -0.53
N GLY A 26 -4.79 21.11 0.54
CA GLY A 26 -5.30 21.16 1.91
C GLY A 26 -5.21 19.83 2.67
N HIS A 27 -4.76 18.73 2.04
CA HIS A 27 -4.45 17.52 2.77
C HIS A 27 -3.06 17.64 3.45
N PRO A 28 -2.97 17.65 4.79
CA PRO A 28 -1.70 17.81 5.48
C PRO A 28 -0.73 16.67 5.19
N GLY A 29 0.55 16.99 4.98
CA GLY A 29 1.60 15.99 4.74
C GLY A 29 1.62 15.39 3.33
N LEU A 30 0.67 15.74 2.46
CA LEU A 30 0.56 15.29 1.08
C LEU A 30 1.25 16.27 0.11
N VAL A 31 2.17 15.76 -0.70
CA VAL A 31 2.92 16.55 -1.69
C VAL A 31 2.80 15.89 -3.06
N VAL A 32 2.13 16.59 -3.99
CA VAL A 32 2.00 16.16 -5.38
C VAL A 32 3.15 16.70 -6.23
N SER A 33 3.85 15.80 -6.90
CA SER A 33 4.88 16.12 -7.90
C SER A 33 4.52 15.53 -9.27
N LYS A 34 5.48 15.39 -10.21
CA LYS A 34 5.16 15.14 -11.63
C LYS A 34 4.19 13.97 -11.85
N ASN A 35 4.57 12.78 -11.39
CA ASN A 35 3.82 11.53 -11.54
C ASN A 35 3.79 10.74 -10.24
N LYS A 36 4.00 11.42 -9.11
CA LYS A 36 4.01 10.78 -7.80
C LYS A 36 3.46 11.69 -6.71
N ILE A 37 2.93 11.04 -5.70
CA ILE A 37 2.40 11.64 -4.49
C ILE A 37 3.27 11.15 -3.33
N VAL A 38 3.78 12.08 -2.53
CA VAL A 38 4.51 11.76 -1.29
C VAL A 38 3.62 12.10 -0.12
N ILE A 39 3.45 11.15 0.80
CA ILE A 39 2.66 11.30 2.02
C ILE A 39 3.63 11.19 3.18
N LYS A 40 3.71 12.25 3.99
CA LYS A 40 4.54 12.29 5.20
C LYS A 40 3.66 12.30 6.44
N HIS A 41 4.04 11.49 7.41
CA HIS A 41 3.37 11.43 8.69
C HIS A 41 4.25 11.98 9.82
N ARG A 42 3.62 12.47 10.89
CA ARG A 42 4.31 13.02 12.07
C ARG A 42 5.25 12.01 12.76
N SER A 43 5.00 10.70 12.60
CA SER A 43 5.86 9.64 13.12
C SER A 43 7.16 9.45 12.34
N GLY A 44 7.38 10.21 11.27
CA GLY A 44 8.46 9.98 10.31
C GLY A 44 8.15 8.90 9.26
N ALA A 45 6.98 8.26 9.31
CA ALA A 45 6.54 7.35 8.26
C ALA A 45 6.30 8.11 6.95
N VAL A 46 6.66 7.49 5.83
CA VAL A 46 6.57 8.07 4.49
C VAL A 46 6.03 7.04 3.51
N ALA A 47 5.11 7.46 2.66
CA ALA A 47 4.60 6.66 1.56
C ALA A 47 4.77 7.43 0.27
N ILE A 48 5.13 6.72 -0.79
CA ILE A 48 5.29 7.27 -2.11
C ILE A 48 4.42 6.46 -3.05
N LEU A 49 3.49 7.13 -3.70
CA LEU A 49 2.61 6.57 -4.71
C LEU A 49 3.04 7.09 -6.08
N HIS A 50 3.32 6.20 -7.02
CA HIS A 50 3.75 6.52 -8.39
C HIS A 50 2.67 6.12 -9.38
N PHE A 51 2.47 6.97 -10.39
CA PHE A 51 1.78 6.62 -11.63
C PHE A 51 2.82 6.38 -12.72
N GLU A 52 3.04 5.12 -13.07
CA GLU A 52 4.11 4.72 -13.99
C GLU A 52 3.54 4.26 -15.34
N TYR A 53 4.11 4.80 -16.43
CA TYR A 53 3.68 4.44 -17.77
C TYR A 53 4.33 3.14 -18.23
N LEU A 54 3.50 2.15 -18.55
CA LEU A 54 3.88 0.86 -19.10
C LEU A 54 3.88 0.92 -20.63
N ALA A 55 5.07 0.97 -21.23
CA ALA A 55 5.22 1.16 -22.67
C ALA A 55 4.58 0.04 -23.52
N ASN A 56 4.69 -1.21 -23.06
CA ASN A 56 4.21 -2.39 -23.80
C ASN A 56 2.68 -2.44 -23.90
N THR A 57 1.98 -2.05 -22.83
CA THR A 57 0.52 -2.06 -22.75
C THR A 57 -0.10 -0.69 -23.03
N ARG A 58 0.73 0.35 -23.14
CA ARG A 58 0.32 1.76 -23.23
C ARG A 58 -0.65 2.15 -22.12
N SER A 59 -0.41 1.66 -20.91
CA SER A 59 -1.23 1.90 -19.72
C SER A 59 -0.43 2.59 -18.63
N TYR A 60 -1.11 3.03 -17.58
CA TYR A 60 -0.48 3.48 -16.35
C TYR A 60 -0.74 2.48 -15.23
N GLU A 61 0.29 2.11 -14.48
CA GLU A 61 0.14 1.40 -13.22
C GLU A 61 0.26 2.35 -12.03
N THR A 62 -0.32 1.95 -10.90
CA THR A 62 -0.09 2.59 -9.61
C THR A 62 0.83 1.71 -8.77
N LEU A 63 1.94 2.30 -8.30
CA LEU A 63 2.86 1.68 -7.36
C LEU A 63 2.79 2.43 -6.03
N VAL A 64 2.74 1.71 -4.91
CA VAL A 64 2.79 2.30 -3.57
C VAL A 64 3.91 1.67 -2.79
N TYR A 65 4.77 2.49 -2.21
CA TYR A 65 5.80 2.07 -1.26
C TYR A 65 5.60 2.81 0.05
N ALA A 66 5.66 2.11 1.18
CA ALA A 66 5.65 2.76 2.49
C ALA A 66 6.77 2.28 3.40
N GLU A 67 7.41 3.25 4.05
CA GLU A 67 8.38 3.08 5.12
C GLU A 67 7.79 3.60 6.43
N HIS A 68 8.03 2.90 7.53
CA HIS A 68 7.53 3.30 8.85
C HIS A 68 8.60 2.99 9.90
N PRO A 69 9.45 3.98 10.24
CA PRO A 69 10.63 3.72 11.08
C PRO A 69 10.30 3.14 12.46
N ILE A 70 9.20 3.59 13.09
CA ILE A 70 8.79 3.09 14.41
C ILE A 70 8.34 1.63 14.29
N LEU A 71 7.50 1.32 13.29
CA LEU A 71 7.06 -0.06 13.05
C LEU A 71 8.23 -0.97 12.66
N GLN A 72 9.20 -0.48 11.89
CA GLN A 72 10.42 -1.24 11.58
C GLN A 72 11.20 -1.60 12.84
N MET A 73 11.41 -0.65 13.74
CA MET A 73 12.07 -0.92 15.03
C MET A 73 11.28 -1.93 15.87
N GLU A 74 9.94 -1.90 15.83
CA GLU A 74 9.12 -2.92 16.49
C GLU A 74 9.29 -4.30 15.85
N LEU A 75 9.30 -4.38 14.52
CA LEU A 75 9.50 -5.62 13.78
C LEU A 75 10.89 -6.22 14.03
N GLU A 76 11.92 -5.38 14.11
CA GLU A 76 13.27 -5.79 14.49
C GLU A 76 13.35 -6.34 15.92
N ARG A 77 12.54 -5.81 16.84
CA ARG A 77 12.44 -6.34 18.22
C ARG A 77 11.65 -7.64 18.31
N ILE A 78 10.62 -7.78 17.48
CA ILE A 78 9.84 -9.03 17.36
C ILE A 78 10.73 -10.13 16.77
N ASP A 79 11.69 -9.77 15.91
CA ASP A 79 12.67 -10.66 15.27
C ASP A 79 12.05 -11.91 14.61
N PRO A 80 11.19 -11.74 13.58
CA PRO A 80 10.60 -12.87 12.89
C PRO A 80 11.69 -13.79 12.30
N PRO A 81 11.69 -15.10 12.59
CA PRO A 81 12.75 -16.03 12.19
C PRO A 81 12.62 -16.48 10.72
N TYR A 82 12.03 -15.64 9.87
CA TYR A 82 11.76 -15.90 8.46
C TYR A 82 11.84 -14.57 7.69
N PRO A 83 12.13 -14.59 6.38
CA PRO A 83 12.29 -13.37 5.61
C PRO A 83 10.96 -12.63 5.39
N SER A 84 11.07 -11.31 5.21
CA SER A 84 9.98 -10.43 4.75
C SER A 84 9.40 -10.89 3.41
N ASN A 85 8.08 -10.70 3.24
CA ASN A 85 7.41 -10.88 1.94
C ASN A 85 7.87 -9.84 0.90
N LEU A 86 8.40 -8.70 1.36
CA LEU A 86 8.88 -7.61 0.51
C LEU A 86 10.39 -7.70 0.30
N ALA A 87 10.83 -7.49 -0.94
CA ALA A 87 12.24 -7.58 -1.33
C ALA A 87 13.14 -6.49 -0.71
N ASN A 88 12.59 -5.30 -0.42
CA ASN A 88 13.31 -4.23 0.24
C ASN A 88 12.98 -4.24 1.74
N ALA A 89 14.00 -4.49 2.57
CA ALA A 89 13.87 -4.57 4.03
C ALA A 89 13.37 -3.27 4.69
N LYS A 90 13.53 -2.12 4.02
CA LYS A 90 12.99 -0.83 4.51
C LYS A 90 11.50 -0.67 4.24
N LEU A 91 10.87 -1.51 3.43
CA LEU A 91 9.44 -1.36 3.17
C LEU A 91 8.64 -2.16 4.20
N VAL A 92 7.58 -1.53 4.71
CA VAL A 92 6.54 -2.22 5.49
C VAL A 92 5.31 -2.53 4.64
N TYR A 93 5.15 -1.81 3.52
CA TYR A 93 4.07 -1.99 2.57
C TYR A 93 4.53 -1.73 1.13
N CYS A 94 4.06 -2.57 0.21
CA CYS A 94 4.27 -2.44 -1.22
C CYS A 94 3.02 -2.90 -1.99
N MET A 95 2.58 -2.12 -2.97
CA MET A 95 1.51 -2.47 -3.89
C MET A 95 1.91 -2.13 -5.32
N SER A 96 1.54 -2.99 -6.27
CA SER A 96 1.49 -2.68 -7.70
C SER A 96 0.15 -3.11 -8.28
N THR A 97 -0.38 -2.32 -9.20
CA THR A 97 -1.58 -2.67 -9.97
C THR A 97 -1.27 -3.42 -11.26
N VAL A 98 0.00 -3.73 -11.58
CA VAL A 98 0.37 -4.36 -12.86
C VAL A 98 -0.34 -5.70 -13.11
N SER A 99 -0.63 -6.43 -12.03
CA SER A 99 -1.38 -7.70 -12.07
C SER A 99 -2.90 -7.51 -12.01
N GLU A 100 -3.38 -6.28 -11.76
CA GLU A 100 -4.79 -5.89 -11.70
C GLU A 100 -5.16 -5.17 -13.00
N ARG A 101 -5.50 -5.91 -14.08
CA ARG A 101 -5.78 -5.34 -15.41
C ARG A 101 -6.77 -4.17 -15.39
N GLU A 102 -7.83 -4.26 -14.58
CA GLU A 102 -8.86 -3.23 -14.46
C GLU A 102 -8.37 -1.97 -13.72
N ALA A 103 -7.27 -2.06 -12.99
CA ALA A 103 -6.66 -0.96 -12.25
C ALA A 103 -5.53 -0.24 -13.03
N CYS A 104 -5.24 -0.68 -14.27
CA CYS A 104 -4.23 -0.08 -15.13
C CYS A 104 -4.87 0.67 -16.31
N PRO A 105 -5.27 1.95 -16.16
CA PRO A 105 -5.93 2.68 -17.25
C PRO A 105 -5.01 2.84 -18.46
N LEU A 106 -5.55 2.64 -19.66
CA LEU A 106 -4.87 2.96 -20.92
C LEU A 106 -4.60 4.47 -21.01
N LEU A 107 -3.51 4.84 -21.69
CA LEU A 107 -3.19 6.23 -22.00
C LEU A 107 -4.37 6.86 -22.76
N PRO A 108 -5.06 7.86 -22.19
CA PRO A 108 -6.19 8.47 -22.86
C PRO A 108 -5.72 9.31 -24.06
N VAL A 109 -6.46 9.19 -25.17
CA VAL A 109 -6.16 9.89 -26.43
C VAL A 109 -7.11 11.06 -26.71
N THR A 110 -8.18 11.21 -25.92
CA THR A 110 -9.16 12.29 -26.01
C THR A 110 -9.20 13.11 -24.72
N GLU A 111 -9.64 14.37 -24.80
CA GLU A 111 -9.77 15.24 -23.62
C GLU A 111 -10.75 14.68 -22.58
N GLN A 112 -11.90 14.19 -23.03
CA GLN A 112 -12.87 13.52 -22.15
C GLN A 112 -12.28 12.25 -21.52
N GLY A 113 -11.46 11.50 -22.27
CA GLY A 113 -10.73 10.34 -21.74
C GLY A 113 -9.74 10.75 -20.65
N VAL A 114 -8.99 11.83 -20.87
CA VAL A 114 -8.05 12.39 -19.87
C VAL A 114 -8.79 12.73 -18.59
N GLU A 115 -9.90 13.47 -18.67
CA GLU A 115 -10.68 13.88 -17.50
C GLU A 115 -11.21 12.66 -16.72
N ARG A 116 -11.82 11.69 -17.41
CA ARG A 116 -12.34 10.47 -16.79
C ARG A 116 -11.25 9.65 -16.10
N THR A 117 -10.10 9.48 -16.75
CA THR A 117 -8.97 8.74 -16.18
C THR A 117 -8.41 9.47 -14.95
N CYS A 118 -8.27 10.80 -14.99
CA CYS A 118 -7.83 11.57 -13.83
C CYS A 118 -8.77 11.40 -12.63
N ARG A 119 -10.09 11.48 -12.88
CA ARG A 119 -11.11 11.31 -11.85
C ARG A 119 -11.10 9.91 -11.25
N SER A 120 -10.98 8.87 -12.08
CA SER A 120 -10.93 7.47 -11.63
C SER A 120 -9.68 7.19 -10.77
N LEU A 121 -8.51 7.70 -11.18
CA LEU A 121 -7.28 7.56 -10.40
C LEU A 121 -7.38 8.30 -9.06
N LEU A 122 -7.93 9.52 -9.05
CA LEU A 122 -8.18 10.26 -7.82
C LEU A 122 -9.17 9.51 -6.90
N GLN A 123 -10.25 8.97 -7.46
CA GLN A 123 -11.23 8.23 -6.68
C GLN A 123 -10.59 7.02 -5.99
N ARG A 124 -9.82 6.20 -6.73
CA ARG A 124 -9.08 5.07 -6.14
C ARG A 124 -8.13 5.55 -5.04
N LEU A 125 -7.39 6.63 -5.29
CA LEU A 125 -6.48 7.20 -4.31
C LEU A 125 -7.21 7.56 -3.01
N LEU A 126 -8.33 8.28 -3.10
CA LEU A 126 -9.08 8.76 -1.93
C LEU A 126 -9.83 7.64 -1.21
N GLU A 127 -10.42 6.70 -1.94
CA GLU A 127 -11.31 5.68 -1.39
C GLU A 127 -10.56 4.40 -0.96
N THR A 128 -9.38 4.14 -1.53
CA THR A 128 -8.62 2.90 -1.29
C THR A 128 -7.22 3.17 -0.76
N ASP A 129 -6.38 3.88 -1.52
CA ASP A 129 -4.95 3.92 -1.23
C ASP A 129 -4.65 4.77 0.02
N LEU A 130 -5.24 5.96 0.15
CA LEU A 130 -5.06 6.84 1.31
C LEU A 130 -5.58 6.22 2.61
N PRO A 131 -6.78 5.61 2.67
CA PRO A 131 -7.25 4.92 3.87
C PRO A 131 -6.29 3.82 4.35
N ILE A 132 -5.77 2.98 3.44
CA ILE A 132 -4.80 1.92 3.78
C ILE A 132 -3.51 2.52 4.35
N ILE A 133 -2.98 3.56 3.69
CA ILE A 133 -1.76 4.25 4.13
C ILE A 133 -1.97 4.91 5.49
N SER A 134 -3.11 5.55 5.71
CA SER A 134 -3.46 6.17 6.99
C SER A 134 -3.54 5.13 8.11
N ASN A 135 -4.26 4.03 7.89
CA ASN A 135 -4.38 2.94 8.86
C ASN A 135 -3.00 2.34 9.19
N LEU A 136 -2.13 2.19 8.19
CA LEU A 136 -0.75 1.73 8.38
C LEU A 136 0.08 2.71 9.21
N PHE A 137 0.01 4.01 8.91
CA PHE A 137 0.81 5.03 9.60
C PHE A 137 0.40 5.24 11.05
N ASP A 138 -0.90 5.27 11.31
CA ASP A 138 -1.43 5.39 12.65
C ASP A 138 -1.42 4.06 13.42
N LEU A 139 -1.09 2.95 12.75
CA LEU A 139 -1.27 1.59 13.26
C LEU A 139 -2.70 1.41 13.81
N GLY A 140 -3.69 1.90 13.07
CA GLY A 140 -5.09 1.92 13.47
C GLY A 140 -5.72 0.53 13.43
N PRO A 141 -6.87 0.32 14.11
CA PRO A 141 -7.51 -0.99 14.21
C PRO A 141 -7.95 -1.56 12.86
N ARG A 142 -8.28 -0.69 11.89
CA ARG A 142 -8.65 -1.10 10.53
C ARG A 142 -7.48 -1.73 9.75
N LEU A 143 -6.23 -1.48 10.15
CA LEU A 143 -5.06 -2.09 9.54
C LEU A 143 -5.13 -3.63 9.59
N VAL A 144 -5.73 -4.20 10.64
CA VAL A 144 -5.92 -5.65 10.73
C VAL A 144 -6.68 -6.19 9.52
N ASN A 145 -7.78 -5.53 9.14
CA ASN A 145 -8.58 -5.93 7.99
C ASN A 145 -7.85 -5.67 6.67
N ASP A 146 -7.12 -4.56 6.57
CA ASP A 146 -6.33 -4.24 5.37
C ASP A 146 -5.25 -5.31 5.11
N VAL A 147 -4.55 -5.75 6.16
CA VAL A 147 -3.55 -6.82 6.07
C VAL A 147 -4.20 -8.17 5.75
N LEU A 148 -5.31 -8.53 6.40
CA LEU A 148 -6.02 -9.80 6.12
C LEU A 148 -6.57 -9.86 4.68
N ALA A 149 -6.91 -8.71 4.10
CA ALA A 149 -7.39 -8.63 2.72
C ALA A 149 -6.27 -8.99 1.72
N ARG A 150 -5.08 -8.41 1.91
CA ARG A 150 -3.91 -8.49 0.99
C ARG A 150 -2.58 -8.65 1.75
N PRO A 151 -2.35 -9.78 2.44
CA PRO A 151 -1.18 -9.98 3.30
C PRO A 151 0.14 -9.93 2.50
N GLU A 152 0.12 -10.32 1.23
CA GLU A 152 1.28 -10.30 0.35
C GLU A 152 1.88 -8.90 0.13
N ARG A 153 1.12 -7.84 0.43
CA ARG A 153 1.55 -6.44 0.30
C ARG A 153 2.35 -5.93 1.50
N TYR A 154 2.45 -6.70 2.57
CA TYR A 154 3.08 -6.29 3.83
C TYR A 154 4.31 -7.14 4.11
N SER A 155 5.37 -6.55 4.69
CA SER A 155 6.63 -7.25 4.97
C SER A 155 6.47 -8.45 5.90
N TYR A 156 5.77 -8.24 7.02
CA TYR A 156 5.49 -9.28 8.02
C TYR A 156 4.02 -9.18 8.47
N PRO A 157 3.08 -9.82 7.76
CA PRO A 157 1.64 -9.59 7.95
C PRO A 157 1.16 -9.79 9.40
N VAL A 158 1.50 -10.94 10.00
CA VAL A 158 1.07 -11.24 11.37
C VAL A 158 1.76 -10.36 12.42
N PRO A 159 3.09 -10.13 12.38
CA PRO A 159 3.73 -9.14 13.25
C PRO A 159 3.16 -7.73 13.14
N ILE A 160 2.80 -7.26 11.93
CA ILE A 160 2.18 -5.94 11.74
C ILE A 160 0.76 -5.92 12.36
N ILE A 161 -0.03 -6.98 12.17
CA ILE A 161 -1.33 -7.14 12.82
C ILE A 161 -1.17 -7.11 14.35
N HIS A 162 -0.19 -7.84 14.88
CA HIS A 162 0.10 -7.87 16.31
C HIS A 162 0.45 -6.47 16.85
N SER A 163 1.34 -5.72 16.18
CA SER A 163 1.65 -4.33 16.54
C SER A 163 0.41 -3.43 16.54
N ALA A 164 -0.48 -3.58 15.55
CA ALA A 164 -1.73 -2.82 15.48
C ALA A 164 -2.68 -3.17 16.63
N LEU A 165 -2.88 -4.47 16.91
CA LEU A 165 -3.74 -4.92 18.02
C LEU A 165 -3.22 -4.42 19.36
N ARG A 166 -1.91 -4.60 19.62
CA ARG A 166 -1.26 -4.18 20.85
C ARG A 166 -1.37 -2.69 21.09
N ARG A 167 -1.06 -1.87 20.07
CA ARG A 167 -1.13 -0.41 20.19
C ARG A 167 -2.54 0.10 20.53
N ASN A 168 -3.57 -0.61 20.08
CA ASN A 168 -4.96 -0.23 20.32
C ASN A 168 -5.60 -0.97 21.51
N GLY A 169 -4.86 -1.81 22.24
CA GLY A 169 -5.39 -2.59 23.36
C GLY A 169 -6.50 -3.57 22.95
N ILE A 170 -6.45 -4.07 21.71
CA ILE A 170 -7.49 -4.93 21.15
C ILE A 170 -7.11 -6.39 21.33
N ARG A 171 -8.00 -7.15 21.97
CA ARG A 171 -7.93 -8.61 22.03
C ARG A 171 -8.83 -9.19 20.93
N PRO A 172 -8.28 -9.82 19.89
CA PRO A 172 -9.09 -10.42 18.83
C PRO A 172 -9.89 -11.62 19.35
N ASP A 173 -11.08 -11.84 18.79
CA ASP A 173 -11.84 -13.07 19.02
C ASP A 173 -11.20 -14.28 18.33
N VAL A 174 -11.70 -15.48 18.66
CA VAL A 174 -11.18 -16.75 18.16
C VAL A 174 -11.21 -16.81 16.63
N ASP A 175 -12.27 -16.31 16.00
CA ASP A 175 -12.43 -16.32 14.55
C ASP A 175 -11.42 -15.40 13.86
N THR A 176 -11.17 -14.22 14.45
CA THR A 176 -10.17 -13.27 13.97
C THR A 176 -8.77 -13.86 14.12
N VAL A 177 -8.45 -14.49 15.26
CA VAL A 177 -7.16 -15.19 15.45
C VAL A 177 -7.00 -16.30 14.41
N ALA A 178 -8.03 -17.09 14.15
CA ALA A 178 -7.99 -18.14 13.12
C ALA A 178 -7.71 -17.56 11.72
N ARG A 179 -8.27 -16.40 11.37
CA ARG A 179 -7.99 -15.70 10.11
C ARG A 179 -6.55 -15.17 10.05
N ILE A 180 -6.05 -14.60 11.15
CA ILE A 180 -4.66 -14.10 11.26
C ILE A 180 -3.66 -15.25 11.06
N LEU A 181 -3.94 -16.42 11.64
CA LEU A 181 -3.06 -17.60 11.55
C LEU A 181 -3.38 -18.51 10.37
N SER A 182 -4.22 -18.07 9.44
CA SER A 182 -4.56 -18.85 8.25
C SER A 182 -3.40 -18.90 7.25
N GLU A 183 -3.41 -19.95 6.43
CA GLU A 183 -2.48 -20.11 5.31
C GLU A 183 -2.41 -18.88 4.40
N LYS A 184 -3.58 -18.26 4.14
CA LYS A 184 -3.67 -17.04 3.33
C LYS A 184 -2.80 -15.92 3.90
N THR A 185 -2.90 -15.65 5.20
CA THR A 185 -2.18 -14.55 5.86
C THR A 185 -0.69 -14.85 6.01
N LEU A 186 -0.35 -16.11 6.27
CA LEU A 186 1.04 -16.53 6.48
C LEU A 186 1.80 -16.68 5.16
N GLY A 187 1.12 -16.95 4.05
CA GLY A 187 1.72 -17.06 2.72
C GLY A 187 2.81 -18.13 2.68
N TYR A 188 2.41 -19.40 2.61
CA TYR A 188 3.35 -20.52 2.56
C TYR A 188 3.91 -20.71 1.15
N THR A 189 4.88 -19.88 0.78
CA THR A 189 5.80 -20.22 -0.31
C THR A 189 7.02 -20.96 0.21
N ASN A 190 7.44 -20.68 1.46
CA ASN A 190 8.53 -21.33 2.21
C ASN A 190 8.35 -21.12 3.73
N HIS A 191 9.14 -21.81 4.56
CA HIS A 191 9.24 -21.58 6.02
C HIS A 191 7.94 -21.82 6.84
N ARG A 192 7.06 -22.72 6.38
CA ARG A 192 5.74 -22.98 6.98
C ARG A 192 5.80 -23.25 8.49
N GLU A 193 6.60 -24.22 8.93
CA GLU A 193 6.68 -24.60 10.35
C GLU A 193 7.19 -23.46 11.24
N GLN A 194 8.18 -22.71 10.76
CA GLN A 194 8.72 -21.55 11.45
C GLN A 194 7.66 -20.45 11.59
N LYS A 195 6.97 -20.12 10.48
CA LYS A 195 5.88 -19.15 10.46
C LYS A 195 4.74 -19.57 11.40
N ASP A 196 4.33 -20.83 11.38
CA ASP A 196 3.25 -21.34 12.22
C ASP A 196 3.61 -21.29 13.71
N SER A 197 4.78 -21.82 14.07
CA SER A 197 5.24 -21.89 15.45
C SER A 197 5.45 -20.50 16.05
N PHE A 198 6.13 -19.62 15.31
CA PHE A 198 6.41 -18.25 15.75
C PHE A 198 5.14 -17.44 15.92
N ASN A 199 4.28 -17.39 14.89
CA ASN A 199 3.11 -16.52 14.91
C ASN A 199 2.04 -17.00 15.89
N ARG A 200 1.92 -18.32 16.12
CA ARG A 200 1.05 -18.84 17.19
C ARG A 200 1.50 -18.38 18.57
N LYS A 201 2.81 -18.38 18.84
CA LYS A 201 3.36 -17.88 20.10
C LYS A 201 3.11 -16.38 20.23
N LEU A 202 3.44 -15.61 19.20
CA LEU A 202 3.23 -14.16 19.17
C LEU A 202 1.77 -13.78 19.44
N MET A 203 0.82 -14.51 18.86
CA MET A 203 -0.61 -14.26 19.07
C MET A 203 -1.17 -14.84 20.38
N ALA A 204 -0.40 -15.68 21.09
CA ALA A 204 -0.76 -16.28 22.36
C ALA A 204 -0.15 -15.55 23.57
N GLU A 205 0.82 -14.66 23.36
CA GLU A 205 1.45 -13.86 24.42
C GLU A 205 0.37 -13.07 25.18
N PRO A 206 0.11 -13.39 26.46
CA PRO A 206 -0.63 -12.50 27.33
C PRO A 206 0.28 -11.32 27.68
N GLU A 207 -0.31 -10.13 27.79
CA GLU A 207 0.35 -8.92 28.30
C GLU A 207 1.11 -9.16 29.61
#